data_AF-A0A1L5KGV0-F1
#
_entry.id   AF-A0A1L5KGV0-F1
#
_cell.length_a   1.000
_cell.length_b   1.000
_cell.length_c   1.000
_cell.angle_alpha   90.00
_cell.angle_beta   90.00
_cell.angle_gamma   90.00
#
_symmetry.space_group_name_H-M   'P 1'
#
loop_
_entity.id
_entity.type
_entity.pdbx_description
1 polymer ?
#
loop_
_entity_poly.entity_id
_entity_poly.type
_entity_poly.pdbx_seq_one_letter_code
_entity_poly.pdbx_strand_id
1 'polypeptide(L)'
;MLENLNLSLFSLINATPDSAPWMISLAIFIAKDLITVVPLLAAVLWLWGLTAQRQLVIKIAIALAVSLFVSWTMGHLFPHDRPFVENIGYNFLHHAADDSFPSDHGTVIFTFALAFLCWH
;
A
#
# COMPACT_ATOMS: atom_id res chain seq x y z
N MET A 1 3.42 -3.33 25.07
CA MET A 1 3.94 -1.95 24.93
C MET A 1 3.86 -1.49 23.48
N LEU A 2 4.42 -2.25 22.53
CA LEU A 2 4.31 -1.94 21.09
C LEU A 2 2.86 -1.91 20.59
N GLU A 3 2.02 -2.87 21.02
CA GLU A 3 0.60 -2.87 20.60
C GLU A 3 -0.17 -1.64 21.07
N ASN A 4 0.01 -1.22 22.33
CA ASN A 4 -0.62 0.00 22.82
C ASN A 4 -0.17 1.23 22.03
N LEU A 5 1.10 1.29 21.62
CA LEU A 5 1.60 2.36 20.77
C LEU A 5 0.96 2.30 19.37
N ASN A 6 0.88 1.10 18.77
CA ASN A 6 0.24 0.86 17.48
C ASN A 6 -1.22 1.33 17.50
N LEU A 7 -2.00 0.89 18.48
CA LEU A 7 -3.40 1.30 18.66
C LEU A 7 -3.54 2.81 18.94
N SER A 8 -2.63 3.39 19.73
CA SER A 8 -2.65 4.85 19.98
C SER A 8 -2.40 5.65 18.71
N LEU A 9 -1.46 5.22 17.87
CA LEU A 9 -1.19 5.85 16.58
C LEU A 9 -2.35 5.63 15.60
N PHE A 10 -2.93 4.44 15.57
CA PHE A 10 -4.13 4.15 14.79
C PHE A 10 -5.28 5.07 15.20
N SER A 11 -5.60 5.18 16.48
CA SER A 11 -6.67 6.08 16.97
C SER A 11 -6.41 7.56 16.67
N LEU A 12 -5.13 7.97 16.60
CA LEU A 12 -4.78 9.35 16.23
C LEU A 12 -5.12 9.68 14.78
N ILE A 13 -5.03 8.71 13.87
CA ILE A 13 -5.20 8.91 12.42
C ILE A 13 -6.52 8.35 11.87
N ASN A 14 -7.18 7.46 12.60
CA ASN A 14 -8.43 6.84 12.17
C ASN A 14 -9.54 7.89 12.12
N ALA A 15 -10.18 8.02 10.96
CA ALA A 15 -11.32 8.91 10.81
C ALA A 15 -12.51 8.42 11.67
N THR A 16 -13.39 9.34 12.01
CA THR A 16 -14.68 9.10 12.68
C THR A 16 -15.83 9.54 11.78
N PRO A 17 -17.10 9.17 12.06
CA PRO A 17 -18.25 9.67 11.31
C PRO A 17 -18.39 11.19 11.33
N ASP A 18 -17.82 11.86 12.33
CA ASP A 18 -17.80 13.32 12.47
C ASP A 18 -16.63 13.98 11.71
N SER A 19 -15.72 13.18 11.14
CA SER A 19 -14.60 13.71 10.35
C SER A 19 -15.09 14.37 9.06
N ALA A 20 -14.34 15.37 8.59
CA ALA A 20 -14.74 16.14 7.42
C ALA A 20 -14.93 15.23 6.18
N PRO A 21 -16.09 15.24 5.51
CA PRO A 21 -16.37 14.30 4.41
C PRO A 21 -15.35 14.35 3.27
N TRP A 22 -14.81 15.55 2.99
CA TRP A 22 -13.80 15.72 1.95
C TRP A 22 -12.47 15.03 2.30
N MET A 23 -12.10 14.95 3.59
CA MET A 23 -10.88 14.25 4.02
C MET A 23 -11.02 12.74 3.83
N ILE A 24 -12.19 12.18 4.17
CA ILE A 24 -12.49 10.76 3.95
C ILE A 24 -12.45 10.45 2.46
N SER A 25 -13.12 11.28 1.62
CA SER A 25 -13.09 11.12 0.17
C SER A 25 -11.68 11.21 -0.41
N LEU A 26 -10.86 12.14 0.08
CA LEU A 26 -9.46 12.26 -0.33
C LEU A 26 -8.63 11.04 0.06
N ALA A 27 -8.79 10.54 1.30
CA ALA A 27 -8.10 9.34 1.76
C ALA A 27 -8.49 8.11 0.94
N ILE A 28 -9.79 7.95 0.62
CA ILE A 28 -10.28 6.88 -0.26
C ILE A 28 -9.69 7.03 -1.67
N PHE A 29 -9.69 8.22 -2.24
CA PHE A 29 -9.09 8.47 -3.56
C PHE A 29 -7.59 8.08 -3.58
N ILE A 30 -6.84 8.48 -2.56
CA ILE A 30 -5.41 8.11 -2.44
C ILE A 30 -5.26 6.59 -2.31
N ALA A 31 -6.05 5.94 -1.43
CA ALA A 31 -5.92 4.52 -1.14
C ALA A 31 -6.47 3.59 -2.24
N LYS A 32 -7.39 4.06 -3.09
CA LYS A 32 -8.06 3.23 -4.10
C LYS A 32 -7.70 3.60 -5.52
N ASP A 33 -7.71 4.89 -5.83
CA ASP A 33 -7.62 5.36 -7.22
C ASP A 33 -6.18 5.75 -7.58
N LEU A 34 -5.46 6.43 -6.69
CA LEU A 34 -4.12 6.93 -6.99
C LEU A 34 -3.09 5.82 -7.23
N ILE A 35 -3.24 4.65 -6.60
CA ILE A 35 -2.36 3.49 -6.85
C ILE A 35 -2.35 3.04 -8.32
N THR A 36 -3.41 3.33 -9.09
CA THR A 36 -3.47 2.99 -10.52
C THR A 36 -2.39 3.67 -11.36
N VAL A 37 -1.75 4.73 -10.84
CA VAL A 37 -0.59 5.38 -11.46
C VAL A 37 0.56 4.39 -11.67
N VAL A 38 0.76 3.41 -10.78
CA VAL A 38 1.84 2.41 -10.88
C VAL A 38 1.75 1.59 -12.18
N PRO A 39 0.67 0.83 -12.43
CA PRO A 39 0.55 0.06 -13.67
C PRO A 39 0.41 0.95 -14.91
N LEU A 40 -0.24 2.12 -14.80
CA LEU A 40 -0.37 3.05 -15.93
C LEU A 40 1.00 3.57 -16.38
N LEU A 41 1.84 4.01 -15.45
CA LEU A 41 3.18 4.49 -15.78
C LEU A 41 4.04 3.36 -16.35
N ALA A 42 3.97 2.16 -15.77
CA ALA A 42 4.67 1.00 -16.30
C ALA A 42 4.26 0.69 -17.76
N ALA A 43 2.96 0.72 -18.06
CA ALA A 43 2.45 0.52 -19.42
C ALA A 43 2.93 1.62 -20.39
N VAL A 44 2.87 2.89 -19.98
CA VAL A 44 3.34 4.03 -20.79
C VAL A 44 4.83 3.89 -21.09
N LEU A 45 5.65 3.63 -20.07
CA LEU A 45 7.11 3.47 -20.22
C LEU A 45 7.47 2.24 -21.06
N TRP A 46 6.68 1.17 -20.99
CA TRP A 46 6.93 -0.03 -21.79
C TRP A 46 6.64 0.21 -23.28
N LEU A 47 5.45 0.75 -23.59
CA LEU A 47 4.96 0.91 -24.95
C LEU A 47 5.66 2.05 -25.70
N TRP A 48 5.92 3.18 -25.03
CA TRP A 48 6.49 4.39 -25.65
C TRP A 48 7.90 4.76 -25.17
N GLY A 49 8.45 4.09 -24.16
CA GLY A 49 9.80 4.37 -23.66
C GLY A 49 10.92 3.77 -24.51
N LEU A 50 12.13 4.32 -24.36
CA LEU A 50 13.37 3.78 -24.94
C LEU A 50 13.85 2.58 -24.11
N THR A 51 14.97 1.98 -24.53
CA THR A 51 15.58 0.81 -23.87
C THR A 51 15.76 1.01 -22.36
N ALA A 52 16.17 2.20 -21.93
CA ALA A 52 16.43 2.49 -20.53
C ALA A 52 15.14 2.50 -19.69
N GLN A 53 14.04 3.06 -20.20
CA GLN A 53 12.73 3.03 -19.56
C GLN A 53 12.16 1.61 -19.49
N ARG A 54 12.37 0.79 -20.53
CA ARG A 54 11.96 -0.62 -20.50
C ARG A 54 12.74 -1.43 -19.47
N GLN A 55 14.04 -1.16 -19.33
CA GLN A 55 14.86 -1.74 -18.26
C GLN A 55 14.37 -1.30 -16.87
N LEU A 56 13.99 -0.03 -16.70
CA LEU A 56 13.37 0.46 -15.47
C LEU A 56 12.09 -0.32 -15.13
N VAL A 57 11.19 -0.50 -16.10
CA VAL A 57 9.95 -1.29 -15.89
C VAL A 57 10.26 -2.71 -15.43
N ILE A 58 11.27 -3.37 -16.03
CA ILE A 58 11.69 -4.70 -15.61
C ILE A 58 12.25 -4.69 -14.19
N LYS A 59 13.11 -3.73 -13.84
CA LYS A 59 13.65 -3.59 -12.47
C LYS A 59 12.52 -3.39 -11.45
N ILE A 60 11.55 -2.53 -11.75
CA ILE A 60 10.36 -2.30 -10.91
C ILE A 60 9.57 -3.60 -10.76
N ALA A 61 9.31 -4.32 -11.85
CA ALA A 61 8.56 -5.56 -11.81
C ALA A 61 9.25 -6.63 -10.95
N ILE A 62 10.57 -6.78 -11.07
CA ILE A 62 11.37 -7.69 -10.24
C ILE A 62 11.32 -7.25 -8.77
N ALA A 63 11.52 -5.97 -8.48
CA ALA A 63 11.47 -5.45 -7.12
C ALA A 63 10.10 -5.68 -6.47
N LEU A 64 9.01 -5.44 -7.19
CA LEU A 64 7.65 -5.70 -6.73
C LEU A 64 7.39 -7.18 -6.48
N ALA A 65 7.84 -8.06 -7.39
CA ALA A 65 7.68 -9.51 -7.21
C ALA A 65 8.41 -9.99 -5.94
N VAL A 66 9.64 -9.51 -5.71
CA VAL A 66 10.42 -9.86 -4.52
C VAL A 66 9.77 -9.28 -3.26
N SER A 67 9.38 -8.01 -3.27
CA SER A 67 8.83 -7.37 -2.07
C SER A 67 7.46 -7.91 -1.68
N LEU A 68 6.59 -8.22 -2.64
CA LEU A 68 5.31 -8.88 -2.39
C LEU A 68 5.49 -10.32 -1.93
N PHE A 69 6.46 -11.05 -2.47
CA PHE A 69 6.77 -12.39 -1.96
C PHE A 69 7.21 -12.32 -0.49
N VAL A 70 8.09 -11.39 -0.14
CA VAL A 70 8.50 -11.16 1.25
C VAL A 70 7.30 -10.74 2.11
N SER A 71 6.45 -9.82 1.62
CA SER A 71 5.21 -9.39 2.30
C SER A 71 4.34 -10.59 2.65
N TRP A 72 4.05 -11.43 1.65
CA TRP A 72 3.25 -12.64 1.80
C TRP A 72 3.86 -13.63 2.81
N THR A 73 5.17 -13.87 2.75
CA THR A 73 5.84 -14.75 3.72
C THR A 73 5.77 -14.19 5.14
N MET A 74 5.91 -12.88 5.32
CA MET A 74 5.83 -12.23 6.62
C MET A 74 4.42 -12.30 7.20
N GLY A 75 3.38 -12.09 6.39
CA GLY A 75 1.99 -12.24 6.84
C GLY A 75 1.70 -13.65 7.37
N HIS A 76 2.21 -14.68 6.69
CA HIS A 76 2.03 -16.07 7.15
C HIS A 76 2.85 -16.42 8.39
N LEU A 77 4.04 -15.85 8.54
CA LEU A 77 4.91 -16.09 9.70
C LEU A 77 4.47 -15.29 10.94
N PHE A 78 3.87 -14.12 10.72
CA PHE A 78 3.47 -13.17 11.77
C PHE A 78 2.05 -12.66 11.49
N PRO A 79 1.02 -13.53 11.54
CA PRO A 79 -0.35 -13.14 11.26
C PRO A 79 -0.81 -12.07 12.25
N HIS A 80 -1.51 -11.08 11.75
CA HIS A 80 -2.00 -9.97 12.55
C HIS A 80 -3.31 -9.45 11.99
N ASP A 81 -4.38 -9.53 12.78
CA ASP A 81 -5.71 -9.09 12.37
C ASP A 81 -5.74 -7.60 12.04
N ARG A 82 -6.61 -7.22 11.10
CA ARG A 82 -6.88 -5.81 10.81
C ARG A 82 -7.75 -5.19 11.90
N PRO A 83 -7.60 -3.89 12.21
CA PRO A 83 -8.38 -3.25 13.26
C PRO A 83 -9.90 -3.47 13.16
N PHE A 84 -10.46 -3.46 11.94
CA PHE A 84 -11.90 -3.66 11.76
C PHE A 84 -12.38 -5.09 12.06
N VAL A 85 -11.50 -6.11 11.95
CA VAL A 85 -11.83 -7.50 12.31
C VAL A 85 -12.05 -7.60 13.82
N GLU A 86 -11.25 -6.86 14.59
CA GLU A 86 -11.38 -6.74 16.04
C GLU A 86 -12.41 -5.67 16.48
N ASN A 87 -13.14 -5.06 15.54
CA ASN A 87 -14.08 -3.96 15.78
C ASN A 87 -13.42 -2.71 16.42
N ILE A 88 -12.17 -2.43 16.06
CA ILE A 88 -11.40 -1.28 16.51
C ILE A 88 -11.46 -0.16 15.47
N GLY A 89 -11.92 1.02 15.91
CA GLY A 89 -12.08 2.21 15.07
C GLY A 89 -13.19 2.10 14.03
N TYR A 90 -13.15 2.98 13.03
CA TYR A 90 -14.11 3.02 11.93
C TYR A 90 -13.47 2.61 10.60
N ASN A 91 -14.23 1.85 9.82
CA ASN A 91 -13.85 1.45 8.46
C ASN A 91 -14.76 2.15 7.44
N PHE A 92 -14.18 3.04 6.63
CA PHE A 92 -14.87 3.76 5.56
C PHE A 92 -14.60 3.19 4.16
N LEU A 93 -13.72 2.19 4.07
CA LEU A 93 -13.34 1.54 2.83
C LEU A 93 -13.35 0.03 3.05
N HIS A 94 -14.36 -0.62 2.48
CA HIS A 94 -14.55 -2.07 2.59
C HIS A 94 -13.30 -2.80 2.10
N HIS A 95 -12.85 -3.77 2.90
CA HIS A 95 -11.65 -4.55 2.63
C HIS A 95 -11.81 -5.98 3.11
N ALA A 96 -11.03 -6.91 2.54
CA ALA A 96 -11.02 -8.30 2.97
C ALA A 96 -10.39 -8.44 4.36
N ALA A 97 -10.83 -9.44 5.12
CA ALA A 97 -10.27 -9.82 6.41
C ALA A 97 -9.02 -10.71 6.22
N ASP A 98 -8.01 -10.18 5.53
CA ASP A 98 -6.69 -10.77 5.38
C ASP A 98 -5.68 -10.13 6.36
N ASP A 99 -4.45 -10.63 6.37
CA ASP A 99 -3.39 -10.15 7.28
C ASP A 99 -3.14 -8.64 7.10
N SER A 100 -2.99 -7.94 8.22
CA SER A 100 -2.69 -6.51 8.23
C SER A 100 -1.20 -6.19 8.07
N PHE A 101 -0.33 -7.14 8.38
CA PHE A 101 1.11 -6.95 8.43
C PHE A 101 1.87 -7.90 7.50
N PRO A 102 2.80 -7.39 6.68
CA PRO A 102 2.95 -5.99 6.32
C PRO A 102 1.84 -5.55 5.33
N SER A 103 1.70 -4.24 5.12
CA SER A 103 0.69 -3.72 4.20
C SER A 103 1.06 -3.99 2.75
N ASP A 104 0.26 -4.75 2.00
CA ASP A 104 0.48 -4.97 0.56
C ASP A 104 0.46 -3.67 -0.23
N HIS A 105 -0.51 -2.79 0.04
CA HIS A 105 -0.62 -1.50 -0.63
C HIS A 105 0.62 -0.62 -0.38
N GLY A 106 1.08 -0.57 0.87
CA GLY A 106 2.32 0.11 1.24
C GLY A 106 3.53 -0.50 0.54
N THR A 107 3.65 -1.84 0.57
CA THR A 107 4.73 -2.58 -0.11
C THR A 107 4.81 -2.22 -1.59
N VAL A 108 3.69 -2.19 -2.31
CA VAL A 108 3.66 -1.82 -3.74
C VAL A 108 4.14 -0.39 -3.96
N ILE A 109 3.53 0.60 -3.28
CA ILE A 109 3.83 2.02 -3.54
C ILE A 109 5.25 2.39 -3.14
N PHE A 110 5.74 1.93 -1.98
CA PHE A 110 7.10 2.24 -1.55
C PHE A 110 8.15 1.53 -2.40
N THR A 111 7.92 0.26 -2.79
CA THR A 111 8.83 -0.46 -3.69
C THR A 111 8.90 0.24 -5.04
N PHE A 112 7.75 0.61 -5.60
CA PHE A 112 7.69 1.35 -6.86
C PHE A 112 8.43 2.69 -6.77
N ALA A 113 8.16 3.48 -5.74
CA ALA A 113 8.78 4.79 -5.56
C ALA A 113 10.32 4.68 -5.42
N LEU A 114 10.80 3.75 -4.59
CA LEU A 114 12.24 3.54 -4.40
C LEU A 114 12.92 2.99 -5.65
N ALA A 115 12.32 1.99 -6.31
CA ALA A 115 12.87 1.45 -7.55
C ALA A 115 12.90 2.49 -8.69
N PHE A 116 11.92 3.40 -8.71
CA PHE A 116 11.87 4.52 -9.66
C PHE A 116 12.91 5.60 -9.35
N LEU A 117 13.06 5.99 -8.08
CA LEU A 117 14.00 7.03 -7.65
C LEU A 117 15.46 6.57 -7.71
N CYS A 118 15.74 5.32 -7.35
CA CYS A 118 17.09 4.76 -7.22
C CYS A 118 17.50 3.93 -8.45
N TRP A 119 16.96 4.22 -9.63
CA TRP A 119 17.13 3.32 -10.79
C TRP A 119 18.48 3.45 -11.53
N HIS A 120 19.20 4.53 -11.27
CA HIS A 120 20.53 4.86 -11.78
C HIS A 120 21.64 4.19 -10.96
#